data_AF-A0A1H4J2C5-F1
#
_entry.id   AF-A0A1H4J2C5-F1
#
_cell.length_a   1.000
_cell.length_b   1.000
_cell.length_c   1.000
_cell.angle_alpha   90.00
_cell.angle_beta   90.00
_cell.angle_gamma   90.00
#
_symmetry.space_group_name_H-M   'P 1'
#
loop_
_entity.id
_entity.type
_entity.pdbx_description
1 polymer ?
#
loop_
_entity_poly.entity_id
_entity_poly.type
_entity_poly.pdbx_seq_one_letter_code
_entity_poly.pdbx_strand_id
1 'polypeptide(L)'
;MKQLFNVRGSVRKQLTWGVLLLIPLLFSKCNKDEPIKPTEPQNLESELRVEAPSVTGEEGGYVILDLILESKLSKDLILKGEFDKTGLVNPLDDSEYGNDFEYSNDGVNWSKEASADEIRFKKNNHLLKVRIKINEDATPEAVEELNLKLTIKNNSEFTITNKLPSEIKLEVLYNDADEYLDSGLIDVAFENNYSTYKLAIVKRVTQKTKKYINPDIYTPAIEAAKKAYELLPSTIKVGKLIFDANGQGGVVYPTDGPKNEIWNMGISLDLAYINDQGQSTDNFNEIGLYGYIFTHEMGHLFTLHRGEIDETSTNCANYSNQEGCTKVNSAINEFNEGYYKDDPTLNEPTHVSDYAKGRLEEDIAECFAHGIAQATIPTATNISSGALQKLNFIKGRDFFQYKSKLKEIFGKIIFPPGQNDVMSRYSYKNEKGEIIPCTDYIEIKKAQKRMNSKR
;
A
#
# COMPACT_ATOMS: atom_id res chain seq x y z
N MET A 1 -82.48 7.67 51.20
CA MET A 1 -82.13 6.34 50.66
C MET A 1 -81.23 5.69 51.70
N LYS A 2 -81.75 4.89 52.64
CA LYS A 2 -82.10 3.46 52.50
C LYS A 2 -80.99 2.68 51.77
N GLN A 3 -80.37 1.62 52.29
CA GLN A 3 -80.47 0.92 53.58
C GLN A 3 -79.55 -0.33 53.46
N LEU A 4 -78.97 -0.77 54.60
CA LEU A 4 -78.71 -2.18 54.99
C LEU A 4 -77.42 -2.88 54.49
N PHE A 5 -76.77 -3.81 55.22
CA PHE A 5 -77.14 -4.56 56.43
C PHE A 5 -75.91 -4.83 57.32
N ASN A 6 -76.17 -4.82 58.62
CA ASN A 6 -75.35 -5.32 59.74
C ASN A 6 -75.46 -6.87 59.81
N VAL A 7 -74.55 -7.57 60.53
CA VAL A 7 -74.84 -8.71 61.45
C VAL A 7 -73.55 -9.43 61.93
N ARG A 8 -73.27 -9.23 63.23
CA ARG A 8 -72.92 -10.14 64.36
C ARG A 8 -71.82 -11.23 64.29
N GLY A 9 -71.05 -11.21 65.38
CA GLY A 9 -70.72 -12.37 66.24
C GLY A 9 -69.22 -12.44 66.57
N SER A 10 -68.73 -12.76 67.77
CA SER A 10 -69.31 -13.23 69.02
C SER A 10 -68.17 -13.43 70.04
N VAL A 11 -68.25 -12.77 71.22
CA VAL A 11 -68.14 -13.37 72.57
C VAL A 11 -66.81 -13.99 73.06
N ARG A 12 -66.26 -13.35 74.13
CA ARG A 12 -65.81 -13.87 75.46
C ARG A 12 -64.81 -15.08 75.49
N LYS A 13 -63.96 -15.29 76.50
CA LYS A 13 -63.91 -14.87 77.91
C LYS A 13 -62.54 -15.28 78.48
N GLN A 14 -62.15 -14.57 79.53
CA GLN A 14 -61.12 -14.91 80.52
C GLN A 14 -61.24 -16.34 81.08
N LEU A 15 -60.12 -16.91 81.51
CA LEU A 15 -59.83 -17.44 82.88
C LEU A 15 -58.48 -18.21 82.80
N THR A 16 -57.38 -17.74 83.38
CA THR A 16 -56.93 -17.89 84.78
C THR A 16 -56.64 -19.33 85.27
N TRP A 17 -55.35 -19.50 85.59
CA TRP A 17 -54.74 -20.27 86.69
C TRP A 17 -54.36 -21.74 86.48
N GLY A 18 -53.09 -22.04 86.80
CA GLY A 18 -52.52 -23.37 86.92
C GLY A 18 -51.03 -23.30 87.23
N VAL A 19 -50.72 -23.25 88.52
CA VAL A 19 -49.40 -23.10 89.17
C VAL A 19 -48.49 -24.32 88.96
N LEU A 20 -47.22 -24.03 88.62
CA LEU A 20 -45.95 -24.65 89.01
C LEU A 20 -45.86 -26.16 89.29
N LEU A 21 -44.92 -26.82 88.62
CA LEU A 21 -44.06 -27.84 89.23
C LEU A 21 -42.69 -27.90 88.54
N LEU A 22 -41.64 -27.76 89.35
CA LEU A 22 -40.22 -27.78 89.02
C LEU A 22 -39.77 -29.15 88.47
N ILE A 23 -38.86 -29.13 87.49
CA ILE A 23 -37.91 -30.21 87.19
C ILE A 23 -36.51 -29.58 86.97
N PRO A 24 -35.42 -30.17 87.49
CA PRO A 24 -34.12 -29.51 87.62
C PRO A 24 -33.31 -29.51 86.31
N LEU A 25 -32.58 -28.41 86.12
CA LEU A 25 -31.55 -28.22 85.10
C LEU A 25 -30.42 -29.25 85.25
N LEU A 26 -30.25 -30.11 84.25
CA LEU A 26 -29.00 -30.83 84.01
C LEU A 26 -28.06 -29.91 83.22
N PHE A 27 -26.96 -29.51 83.86
CA PHE A 27 -25.83 -28.88 83.22
C PHE A 27 -25.11 -29.88 82.31
N SER A 28 -25.23 -29.72 80.99
CA SER A 28 -24.22 -30.21 80.04
C SER A 28 -23.52 -29.00 79.41
N LYS A 29 -22.19 -29.01 79.51
CA LYS A 29 -21.29 -28.05 78.87
C LYS A 29 -21.51 -28.06 77.36
N CYS A 30 -22.11 -27.01 76.79
CA CYS A 30 -21.86 -26.67 75.39
C CYS A 30 -20.48 -26.04 75.30
N ASN A 31 -19.56 -26.69 74.57
CA ASN A 31 -18.40 -26.00 74.03
C ASN A 31 -18.91 -24.84 73.17
N LYS A 32 -18.23 -23.70 73.25
CA LYS A 32 -18.45 -22.60 72.32
C LYS A 32 -18.12 -23.12 70.92
N ASP A 33 -19.15 -23.36 70.12
CA ASP A 33 -18.99 -23.47 68.68
C ASP A 33 -18.32 -22.19 68.20
N GLU A 34 -17.15 -22.34 67.57
CA GLU A 34 -16.57 -21.28 66.77
C GLU A 34 -17.61 -20.83 65.74
N PRO A 35 -17.80 -19.52 65.52
CA PRO A 35 -18.69 -19.07 64.47
C PRO A 35 -18.13 -19.56 63.13
N ILE A 36 -18.85 -20.48 62.49
CA ILE A 36 -18.64 -20.85 61.10
C ILE A 36 -18.73 -19.55 60.30
N LYS A 37 -17.59 -19.02 59.84
CA LYS A 37 -17.58 -17.92 58.88
C LYS A 37 -18.43 -18.36 57.68
N PRO A 38 -19.40 -17.56 57.22
CA PRO A 38 -20.08 -17.87 55.97
C PRO A 38 -19.02 -17.98 54.89
N THR A 39 -18.85 -19.16 54.31
CA THR A 39 -18.07 -19.31 53.08
C THR A 39 -18.77 -18.47 52.02
N GLU A 40 -18.09 -17.43 51.53
CA GLU A 40 -18.57 -16.63 50.40
C GLU A 40 -18.99 -17.58 49.28
N PRO A 41 -20.17 -17.37 48.64
CA PRO A 41 -20.60 -18.19 47.53
C PRO A 41 -19.53 -18.14 46.43
N GLN A 42 -19.04 -19.31 46.02
CA GLN A 42 -18.06 -19.41 44.95
C GLN A 42 -18.75 -19.18 43.61
N ASN A 43 -18.64 -17.96 43.07
CA ASN A 43 -18.97 -17.73 41.67
C ASN A 43 -17.79 -18.14 40.79
N LEU A 44 -17.98 -19.17 39.96
CA LEU A 44 -16.99 -19.66 38.98
C LEU A 44 -17.55 -19.63 37.55
N GLU A 45 -18.68 -18.95 37.36
CA GLU A 45 -19.39 -18.87 36.09
C GLU A 45 -19.40 -17.43 35.57
N SER A 46 -19.06 -17.26 34.30
CA SER A 46 -19.09 -15.95 33.63
C SER A 46 -19.12 -16.08 32.11
N GLU A 47 -19.26 -14.95 31.43
CA GLU A 47 -19.04 -14.83 29.99
C GLU A 47 -17.80 -13.97 29.75
N LEU A 48 -16.85 -14.49 28.97
CA LEU A 48 -15.63 -13.77 28.60
C LEU A 48 -15.79 -13.21 27.18
N ARG A 49 -15.64 -11.89 27.05
CA ARG A 49 -15.65 -11.18 25.77
C ARG A 49 -14.52 -10.17 25.69
N VAL A 50 -14.19 -9.78 24.46
CA VAL A 50 -13.33 -8.62 24.17
C VAL A 50 -14.22 -7.43 23.85
N GLU A 51 -13.81 -6.22 24.22
CA GLU A 51 -14.58 -5.01 23.91
C GLU A 51 -14.70 -4.78 22.39
N ALA A 52 -13.60 -4.98 21.67
CA ALA A 52 -13.54 -4.88 20.21
C ALA A 52 -12.79 -6.08 19.62
N PRO A 53 -13.27 -6.67 18.51
CA PRO A 53 -12.60 -7.77 17.84
C PRO A 53 -11.32 -7.34 17.10
N SER A 54 -11.10 -6.03 16.97
CA SER A 54 -9.89 -5.42 16.42
C SER A 54 -9.47 -4.26 17.32
N VAL A 55 -8.17 -4.14 17.56
CA VAL A 55 -7.57 -3.02 18.30
C VAL A 55 -6.42 -2.43 17.51
N THR A 56 -6.18 -1.14 17.68
CA THR A 56 -5.13 -0.41 16.96
C THR A 56 -4.12 0.15 17.97
N GLY A 57 -2.84 0.08 17.63
CA GLY A 57 -1.76 0.75 18.34
C GLY A 57 -0.79 1.42 17.37
N GLU A 58 0.26 1.99 17.92
CA GLU A 58 1.32 2.69 17.18
C GLU A 58 2.67 2.07 17.49
N GLU A 59 3.59 2.13 16.51
CA GLU A 59 4.99 1.75 16.69
C GLU A 59 5.67 2.51 17.85
N GLY A 60 6.61 1.83 18.51
CA GLY A 60 7.27 2.32 19.72
C GLY A 60 6.37 2.38 20.96
N GLY A 61 5.08 2.06 20.83
CA GLY A 61 4.08 2.12 21.87
C GLY A 61 3.58 0.76 22.36
N TYR A 62 2.28 0.71 22.64
CA TYR A 62 1.58 -0.49 23.07
C TYR A 62 0.25 -0.63 22.34
N VAL A 63 -0.06 -1.84 21.90
CA VAL A 63 -1.43 -2.21 21.56
C VAL A 63 -2.13 -2.65 22.84
N ILE A 64 -3.29 -2.05 23.15
CA ILE A 64 -4.05 -2.32 24.37
C ILE A 64 -5.39 -2.94 24.01
N LEU A 65 -5.72 -4.06 24.64
CA LEU A 65 -6.99 -4.76 24.50
C LEU A 65 -7.71 -4.87 25.85
N ASP A 66 -9.03 -4.74 25.81
CA ASP A 66 -9.88 -4.79 26.99
C ASP A 66 -10.70 -6.09 26.98
N LEU A 67 -10.48 -6.92 28.01
CA LEU A 67 -11.22 -8.16 28.25
C LEU A 67 -12.23 -7.94 29.38
N ILE A 68 -13.45 -8.41 29.15
CA ILE A 68 -14.58 -8.19 30.05
C ILE A 68 -15.15 -9.55 30.46
N LEU A 69 -15.32 -9.73 31.76
CA LEU A 69 -16.16 -10.77 32.35
C LEU A 69 -17.52 -10.16 32.71
N GLU A 70 -18.61 -10.79 32.28
CA GLU A 70 -19.97 -10.32 32.59
C GLU A 70 -20.26 -10.33 34.10
N SER A 71 -19.61 -11.25 34.82
CA SER A 71 -19.74 -11.42 36.27
C SER A 71 -18.36 -11.64 36.92
N LYS A 72 -18.19 -11.11 38.13
CA LYS A 72 -16.95 -11.24 38.89
C LYS A 72 -16.74 -12.67 39.38
N LEU A 73 -15.56 -13.23 39.12
CA LEU A 73 -15.19 -14.58 39.59
C LEU A 73 -14.63 -14.54 41.02
N SER A 74 -14.91 -15.58 41.79
CA SER A 74 -14.42 -15.76 43.17
C SER A 74 -12.97 -16.27 43.26
N LYS A 75 -12.41 -16.70 42.12
CA LYS A 75 -11.02 -17.19 41.96
C LYS A 75 -10.35 -16.49 40.79
N ASP A 76 -9.02 -16.52 40.79
CA ASP A 76 -8.22 -16.01 39.69
C ASP A 76 -8.40 -16.88 38.44
N LEU A 77 -8.64 -16.24 37.29
CA LEU A 77 -8.70 -16.90 35.98
C LEU A 77 -7.41 -16.61 35.23
N ILE A 78 -6.74 -17.66 34.75
CA ILE A 78 -5.53 -17.53 33.93
C ILE A 78 -5.89 -17.78 32.47
N LEU A 79 -5.53 -16.82 31.62
CA LEU A 79 -5.60 -16.96 30.17
C LEU A 79 -4.19 -17.11 29.61
N LYS A 80 -4.09 -17.86 28.53
CA LYS A 80 -2.87 -18.03 27.74
C LYS A 80 -3.05 -17.32 26.40
N GLY A 81 -2.11 -16.46 26.05
CA GLY A 81 -2.02 -15.78 24.76
C GLY A 81 -1.09 -16.50 23.80
N GLU A 82 -1.47 -16.51 22.53
CA GLU A 82 -0.66 -17.04 21.43
C GLU A 82 -0.81 -16.10 20.24
N PHE A 83 0.32 -15.71 19.66
CA PHE A 83 0.34 -14.91 18.44
C PHE A 83 0.21 -15.82 17.22
N ASP A 84 -0.62 -15.40 16.26
CA ASP A 84 -0.78 -16.08 14.98
C ASP A 84 -0.61 -15.06 13.86
N LYS A 85 0.13 -15.45 12.82
CA LYS A 85 0.35 -14.64 11.61
C LYS A 85 -0.32 -15.26 10.39
N THR A 86 -1.00 -16.39 10.56
CA THR A 86 -1.63 -17.14 9.48
C THR A 86 -2.72 -16.30 8.82
N GLY A 87 -2.64 -16.15 7.50
CA GLY A 87 -3.65 -15.42 6.72
C GLY A 87 -3.55 -13.90 6.77
N LEU A 88 -2.61 -13.33 7.53
CA LEU A 88 -2.37 -11.88 7.57
C LEU A 88 -1.82 -11.34 6.25
N VAL A 89 -2.19 -10.10 5.94
CA VAL A 89 -1.76 -9.46 4.69
C VAL A 89 -0.36 -8.89 4.85
N ASN A 90 -0.15 -8.08 5.89
CA ASN A 90 1.13 -7.46 6.22
C ASN A 90 1.47 -7.77 7.69
N PRO A 91 1.97 -8.98 7.98
CA PRO A 91 2.26 -9.37 9.36
C PRO A 91 3.47 -8.63 9.91
N LEU A 92 3.40 -8.18 11.16
CA LEU A 92 4.57 -7.76 11.94
C LEU A 92 5.62 -8.89 11.96
N ASP A 93 6.90 -8.56 11.89
CA ASP A 93 8.01 -9.46 12.12
C ASP A 93 8.16 -9.82 13.61
N ASP A 94 8.80 -10.96 13.91
CA ASP A 94 8.97 -11.44 15.29
C ASP A 94 9.82 -10.49 16.15
N SER A 95 10.61 -9.61 15.51
CA SER A 95 11.41 -8.58 16.18
C SER A 95 10.63 -7.32 16.55
N GLU A 96 9.46 -7.09 15.96
CA GLU A 96 8.72 -5.82 16.07
C GLU A 96 7.72 -5.80 17.22
N TYR A 97 7.57 -6.89 17.97
CA TYR A 97 6.74 -6.91 19.17
C TYR A 97 7.36 -7.71 20.32
N GLY A 98 6.95 -7.35 21.52
CA GLY A 98 7.32 -8.08 22.73
C GLY A 98 6.52 -9.38 22.87
N ASN A 99 7.21 -10.48 23.17
CA ASN A 99 6.57 -11.77 23.46
C ASN A 99 5.94 -11.85 24.86
N ASP A 100 6.18 -10.86 25.72
CA ASP A 100 5.60 -10.79 27.05
C ASP A 100 4.26 -10.05 27.03
N PHE A 101 3.23 -10.62 27.66
CA PHE A 101 2.02 -9.88 27.97
C PHE A 101 2.16 -9.10 29.29
N GLU A 102 1.71 -7.85 29.27
CA GLU A 102 1.47 -7.08 30.48
C GLU A 102 -0.02 -6.88 30.67
N TYR A 103 -0.49 -6.97 31.91
CA TYR A 103 -1.92 -6.84 32.18
C TYR A 103 -2.20 -5.95 33.39
N SER A 104 -3.39 -5.34 33.41
CA SER A 104 -3.86 -4.49 34.49
C SER A 104 -5.30 -4.82 34.85
N ASN A 105 -5.53 -5.07 36.15
CA ASN A 105 -6.86 -5.35 36.70
C ASN A 105 -7.54 -4.09 37.28
N ASP A 106 -6.81 -2.97 37.37
CA ASP A 106 -7.28 -1.69 37.89
C ASP A 106 -7.14 -0.55 36.86
N GLY A 107 -6.61 -0.86 35.68
CA GLY A 107 -6.36 0.08 34.59
C GLY A 107 -5.15 1.00 34.79
N VAL A 108 -4.41 0.85 35.90
CA VAL A 108 -3.32 1.76 36.28
C VAL A 108 -2.02 1.00 36.51
N ASN A 109 -2.06 -0.08 37.28
CA ASN A 109 -0.90 -0.87 37.63
C ASN A 109 -0.76 -2.07 36.68
N TRP A 110 0.40 -2.19 36.05
CA TRP A 110 0.71 -3.25 35.10
C TRP A 110 1.53 -4.36 35.77
N SER A 111 1.19 -5.61 35.48
CA SER A 111 1.81 -6.81 36.04
C SER A 111 2.17 -7.78 34.92
N LYS A 112 3.13 -8.67 35.21
CA LYS A 112 3.52 -9.80 34.35
C LYS A 112 3.37 -11.09 35.15
N GLU A 113 3.00 -12.19 34.48
CA GLU A 113 3.13 -13.52 35.05
C GLU A 113 4.58 -14.03 34.91
N ALA A 114 4.89 -15.15 35.57
CA ALA A 114 6.18 -15.81 35.41
C ALA A 114 6.35 -16.42 34.01
N SER A 115 5.26 -16.91 33.41
CA SER A 115 5.21 -17.29 32.00
C SER A 115 4.86 -16.06 31.16
N ALA A 116 5.65 -15.78 30.13
CA ALA A 116 5.48 -14.62 29.26
C ALA A 116 4.13 -14.59 28.52
N ASP A 117 3.57 -15.77 28.26
CA ASP A 117 2.32 -16.00 27.52
C ASP A 117 1.07 -16.05 28.41
N GLU A 118 1.19 -15.79 29.71
CA GLU A 118 0.08 -15.88 30.66
C GLU A 118 -0.36 -14.50 31.17
N ILE A 119 -1.68 -14.33 31.28
CA ILE A 119 -2.31 -13.16 31.88
C ILE A 119 -3.34 -13.58 32.93
N ARG A 120 -3.54 -12.75 33.95
CA ARG A 120 -4.37 -13.08 35.10
C ARG A 120 -5.52 -12.10 35.28
N PHE A 121 -6.72 -12.63 35.20
CA PHE A 121 -7.90 -12.02 35.80
C PHE A 121 -7.88 -12.31 37.31
N LYS A 122 -7.60 -11.29 38.13
CA LYS A 122 -7.66 -11.45 39.59
C LYS A 122 -9.11 -11.62 40.02
N LYS A 123 -9.33 -12.44 41.04
CA LYS A 123 -10.67 -12.60 41.65
C LYS A 123 -11.31 -11.24 41.97
N ASN A 124 -12.63 -11.20 41.91
CA ASN A 124 -13.47 -10.03 42.16
C ASN A 124 -13.30 -8.85 41.17
N ASN A 125 -12.60 -9.05 40.05
CA ASN A 125 -12.57 -8.11 38.92
C ASN A 125 -13.49 -8.55 37.78
N HIS A 126 -13.92 -7.58 36.98
CA HIS A 126 -14.67 -7.81 35.74
C HIS A 126 -13.98 -7.25 34.49
N LEU A 127 -12.94 -6.42 34.64
CA LEU A 127 -12.18 -5.81 33.55
C LEU A 127 -10.72 -6.19 33.67
N LEU A 128 -10.11 -6.54 32.55
CA LEU A 128 -8.69 -6.79 32.43
C LEU A 128 -8.19 -6.08 31.17
N LYS A 129 -7.29 -5.11 31.34
CA LYS A 129 -6.54 -4.53 30.23
C LYS A 129 -5.32 -5.40 29.99
N VAL A 130 -5.03 -5.73 28.75
CA VAL A 130 -3.80 -6.41 28.34
C VAL A 130 -3.09 -5.52 27.33
N ARG A 131 -1.79 -5.36 27.48
CA ARG A 131 -0.99 -4.59 26.53
C ARG A 131 0.18 -5.42 26.01
N ILE A 132 0.49 -5.20 24.75
CA ILE A 132 1.59 -5.82 24.02
C ILE A 132 2.48 -4.68 23.56
N LYS A 133 3.78 -4.77 23.87
CA LYS A 133 4.74 -3.75 23.44
C LYS A 133 5.00 -3.91 21.95
N ILE A 134 4.92 -2.82 21.22
CA ILE A 134 5.36 -2.74 19.82
C ILE A 134 6.70 -2.01 19.80
N ASN A 135 7.69 -2.62 19.17
CA ASN A 135 8.99 -2.02 18.97
C ASN A 135 8.91 -1.10 17.75
N GLU A 136 9.69 -0.03 17.78
CA GLU A 136 9.85 0.86 16.63
C GLU A 136 10.93 0.29 15.73
N ASP A 137 10.68 0.27 14.42
CA ASP A 137 11.67 -0.11 13.43
C ASP A 137 12.01 1.07 12.49
N ALA A 138 12.85 0.80 11.49
CA ALA A 138 13.42 1.84 10.63
C ALA A 138 12.71 1.96 9.27
N THR A 139 11.85 1.00 8.93
CA THR A 139 11.03 1.02 7.73
C THR A 139 9.72 1.72 8.09
N PRO A 140 9.23 2.65 7.25
CA PRO A 140 7.90 3.21 7.46
C PRO A 140 6.81 2.35 6.81
N GLU A 141 5.91 1.77 7.61
CA GLU A 141 4.82 0.89 7.16
C GLU A 141 3.46 1.48 7.56
N ALA A 142 2.64 1.85 6.58
CA ALA A 142 1.36 2.51 6.86
C ALA A 142 0.46 1.72 7.82
N VAL A 143 0.41 0.38 7.68
CA VAL A 143 -0.29 -0.53 8.60
C VAL A 143 0.35 -1.91 8.59
N GLU A 144 0.59 -2.45 9.78
CA GLU A 144 0.97 -3.84 10.01
C GLU A 144 -0.04 -4.58 10.89
N GLU A 145 0.03 -5.90 10.90
CA GLU A 145 -0.99 -6.78 11.48
C GLU A 145 -0.39 -7.87 12.36
N LEU A 146 -1.09 -8.23 13.44
CA LEU A 146 -0.82 -9.41 14.26
C LEU A 146 -2.16 -9.98 14.77
N ASN A 147 -2.33 -11.30 14.79
CA ASN A 147 -3.50 -11.90 15.45
C ASN A 147 -3.12 -12.42 16.82
N LEU A 148 -4.02 -12.20 17.79
CA LEU A 148 -3.91 -12.75 19.14
C LEU A 148 -5.03 -13.76 19.38
N LYS A 149 -4.64 -14.96 19.80
CA LYS A 149 -5.54 -15.99 20.30
C LYS A 149 -5.42 -16.09 21.81
N LEU A 150 -6.56 -16.12 22.49
CA LEU A 150 -6.63 -16.28 23.95
C LEU A 150 -7.36 -17.57 24.31
N THR A 151 -6.77 -18.35 25.21
CA THR A 151 -7.35 -19.61 25.70
C THR A 151 -7.36 -19.66 27.23
N ILE A 152 -8.31 -20.38 27.80
CA ILE A 152 -8.42 -20.53 29.27
C ILE A 152 -7.57 -21.71 29.71
N LYS A 153 -6.58 -21.46 30.59
CA LYS A 153 -5.64 -22.50 31.05
C LYS A 153 -6.30 -23.50 32.01
N ASN A 154 -7.13 -23.02 32.95
CA ASN A 154 -7.76 -23.83 33.99
C ASN A 154 -9.23 -24.18 33.67
N ASN A 155 -9.51 -24.60 32.43
CA ASN A 155 -10.86 -24.71 31.91
C ASN A 155 -11.78 -25.69 32.68
N SER A 156 -11.22 -26.66 33.40
CA SER A 156 -12.02 -27.64 34.17
C SER A 156 -12.59 -27.10 35.49
N GLU A 157 -12.10 -25.97 35.98
CA GLU A 157 -12.53 -25.37 37.25
C GLU A 157 -13.64 -24.33 37.08
N PHE A 158 -13.78 -23.76 35.89
CA PHE A 158 -14.70 -22.66 35.60
C PHE A 158 -15.73 -23.05 34.55
N THR A 159 -16.92 -22.48 34.65
CA THR A 159 -17.93 -22.52 33.57
C THR A 159 -17.90 -21.17 32.85
N ILE A 160 -16.92 -20.98 31.96
CA ILE A 160 -16.82 -19.75 31.17
C ILE A 160 -17.44 -19.96 29.80
N THR A 161 -18.47 -19.16 29.49
CA THR A 161 -18.93 -19.05 28.10
C THR A 161 -17.94 -18.17 27.35
N ASN A 162 -17.17 -18.77 26.44
CA ASN A 162 -16.21 -18.04 25.62
C ASN A 162 -16.92 -17.37 24.44
N LYS A 163 -16.99 -16.03 24.45
CA LYS A 163 -17.48 -15.19 23.35
C LYS A 163 -16.36 -14.43 22.65
N LEU A 164 -15.10 -14.77 22.94
CA LEU A 164 -13.99 -14.23 22.18
C LEU A 164 -14.11 -14.66 20.71
N PRO A 165 -13.71 -13.80 19.76
CA PRO A 165 -13.50 -14.26 18.39
C PRO A 165 -12.40 -15.34 18.39
N SER A 166 -12.33 -16.12 17.30
CA SER A 166 -11.27 -17.12 17.14
C SER A 166 -9.87 -16.49 17.25
N GLU A 167 -9.75 -15.25 16.74
CA GLU A 167 -8.58 -14.40 16.76
C GLU A 167 -9.02 -12.94 16.99
N ILE A 168 -8.25 -12.20 17.79
CA ILE A 168 -8.38 -10.76 17.98
C ILE A 168 -7.35 -10.10 17.09
N LYS A 169 -7.79 -9.23 16.17
CA LYS A 169 -6.88 -8.54 15.25
C LYS A 169 -6.20 -7.36 15.94
N LEU A 170 -4.89 -7.28 15.81
CA LEU A 170 -4.09 -6.14 16.24
C LEU A 170 -3.58 -5.44 14.99
N GLU A 171 -3.89 -4.16 14.84
CA GLU A 171 -3.34 -3.31 13.77
C GLU A 171 -2.34 -2.33 14.37
N VAL A 172 -1.18 -2.19 13.74
CA VAL A 172 -0.14 -1.25 14.16
C VAL A 172 0.02 -0.20 13.07
N LEU A 173 0.00 1.06 13.48
CA LEU A 173 0.21 2.21 12.62
C LEU A 173 1.64 2.74 12.82
N TYR A 174 2.25 3.19 11.73
CA TYR A 174 3.47 3.97 11.79
C TYR A 174 3.26 5.23 12.64
N ASN A 175 4.19 5.50 13.55
CA ASN A 175 4.07 6.56 14.55
C ASN A 175 4.52 7.94 14.04
N ASP A 176 5.16 8.02 12.87
CA ASP A 176 5.56 9.27 12.20
C ASP A 176 4.71 9.53 10.95
N ALA A 177 3.39 9.66 11.18
CA ALA A 177 2.36 9.77 10.14
C ALA A 177 2.44 11.07 9.30
N ASP A 178 3.28 12.04 9.70
CA ASP A 178 3.37 13.35 9.04
C ASP A 178 4.41 13.40 7.88
N GLU A 179 5.32 12.41 7.74
CA GLU A 179 6.40 12.49 6.72
C GLU A 179 6.17 11.69 5.41
N TYR A 180 5.25 10.71 5.34
CA TYR A 180 5.26 9.74 4.21
C TYR A 180 3.90 9.26 3.70
N LEU A 181 2.90 10.14 3.58
CA LEU A 181 1.63 9.80 2.93
C LEU A 181 1.38 10.67 1.71
N ASP A 182 2.13 10.47 0.62
CA ASP A 182 1.62 10.92 -0.66
C ASP A 182 1.98 10.04 -1.87
N SER A 183 0.91 9.54 -2.50
CA SER A 183 0.81 9.13 -3.90
C SER A 183 1.36 7.77 -4.38
N GLY A 184 1.78 6.82 -3.54
CA GLY A 184 2.24 5.47 -3.97
C GLY A 184 1.68 4.28 -3.19
N LEU A 185 2.06 3.04 -3.53
CA LEU A 185 2.05 1.88 -2.62
C LEU A 185 3.39 1.79 -1.89
N ILE A 186 4.49 2.00 -2.62
CA ILE A 186 5.86 2.03 -2.12
C ILE A 186 6.53 3.31 -2.60
N ASP A 187 7.12 4.04 -1.67
CA ASP A 187 7.95 5.21 -1.95
C ASP A 187 9.42 4.86 -1.76
N VAL A 188 10.25 5.26 -2.72
CA VAL A 188 11.71 5.05 -2.70
C VAL A 188 12.38 6.41 -2.80
N ALA A 189 12.95 6.89 -1.69
CA ALA A 189 13.68 8.14 -1.63
C ALA A 189 15.18 7.88 -1.84
N PHE A 190 15.78 8.47 -2.86
CA PHE A 190 17.19 8.26 -3.18
C PHE A 190 18.10 9.20 -2.40
N GLU A 191 19.23 8.65 -1.94
CA GLU A 191 20.26 9.36 -1.19
C GLU A 191 21.62 9.18 -1.87
N ASN A 192 22.59 10.05 -1.53
CA ASN A 192 23.99 9.91 -1.94
C ASN A 192 24.20 9.69 -3.45
N ASN A 193 23.51 10.47 -4.29
CA ASN A 193 23.51 10.32 -5.76
C ASN A 193 23.14 8.90 -6.22
N TYR A 194 22.02 8.39 -5.70
CA TYR A 194 21.45 7.07 -6.03
C TYR A 194 22.24 5.87 -5.49
N SER A 195 23.31 6.05 -4.70
CA SER A 195 24.06 4.90 -4.14
C SER A 195 23.29 4.19 -3.02
N THR A 196 22.43 4.92 -2.30
CA THR A 196 21.58 4.39 -1.24
C THR A 196 20.15 4.90 -1.43
N TYR A 197 19.19 4.24 -0.80
CA TYR A 197 17.80 4.67 -0.78
C TYR A 197 17.13 4.30 0.54
N LYS A 198 16.08 5.03 0.88
CA LYS A 198 15.10 4.66 1.91
C LYS A 198 13.81 4.22 1.23
N LEU A 199 13.13 3.26 1.82
CA LEU A 199 11.88 2.71 1.31
C LEU A 199 10.80 2.87 2.38
N ALA A 200 9.59 3.21 1.96
CA ALA A 200 8.39 3.28 2.81
C ALA A 200 7.20 2.60 2.12
N ILE A 201 6.42 1.82 2.86
CA ILE A 201 5.15 1.24 2.41
C ILE A 201 4.02 2.19 2.82
N VAL A 202 3.69 3.12 1.94
CA VAL A 202 2.88 4.31 2.28
C VAL A 202 1.36 4.08 2.23
N LYS A 203 0.91 2.88 1.85
CA LYS A 203 -0.53 2.52 1.85
C LYS A 203 -0.76 1.19 2.51
N ARG A 204 -1.95 1.04 3.10
CA ARG A 204 -2.43 -0.25 3.63
C ARG A 204 -2.36 -1.31 2.54
N VAL A 205 -1.61 -2.37 2.84
CA VAL A 205 -1.44 -3.51 1.95
C VAL A 205 -2.74 -4.32 1.92
N THR A 206 -3.12 -4.74 0.72
CA THR A 206 -4.28 -5.60 0.47
C THR A 206 -3.82 -6.93 -0.12
N GLN A 207 -4.66 -7.95 -0.12
CA GLN A 207 -4.33 -9.24 -0.76
C GLN A 207 -3.89 -9.09 -2.23
N LYS A 208 -4.42 -8.09 -2.95
CA LYS A 208 -4.02 -7.79 -4.34
C LYS A 208 -2.61 -7.19 -4.44
N THR A 209 -2.22 -6.38 -3.45
CA THR A 209 -0.98 -5.60 -3.47
C THR A 209 0.16 -6.24 -2.68
N LYS A 210 -0.14 -7.25 -1.84
CA LYS A 210 0.83 -7.99 -1.04
C LYS A 210 2.03 -8.52 -1.84
N LYS A 211 1.82 -8.97 -3.07
CA LYS A 211 2.93 -9.46 -3.89
C LYS A 211 3.96 -8.37 -4.23
N TYR A 212 3.55 -7.11 -4.30
CA TYR A 212 4.40 -6.00 -4.70
C TYR A 212 5.30 -5.49 -3.58
N ILE A 213 4.98 -5.77 -2.31
CA ILE A 213 5.82 -5.46 -1.16
C ILE A 213 6.91 -6.52 -0.89
N ASN A 214 7.04 -7.53 -1.76
CA ASN A 214 8.14 -8.47 -1.70
C ASN A 214 9.41 -7.82 -2.29
N PRO A 215 10.55 -7.79 -1.54
CA PRO A 215 11.83 -7.29 -2.06
C PRO A 215 12.25 -7.87 -3.41
N ASP A 216 11.97 -9.14 -3.67
CA ASP A 216 12.32 -9.79 -4.95
C ASP A 216 11.56 -9.18 -6.16
N ILE A 217 10.45 -8.49 -5.89
CA ILE A 217 9.59 -7.86 -6.90
C ILE A 217 9.97 -6.39 -7.11
N TYR A 218 10.16 -5.58 -6.07
CA TYR A 218 10.47 -4.16 -6.29
C TYR A 218 11.97 -3.89 -6.50
N THR A 219 12.87 -4.71 -5.94
CA THR A 219 14.32 -4.44 -5.98
C THR A 219 14.89 -4.37 -7.40
N PRO A 220 14.53 -5.29 -8.34
CA PRO A 220 15.01 -5.18 -9.73
C PRO A 220 14.62 -3.86 -10.39
N ALA A 221 13.41 -3.36 -10.11
CA ALA A 221 12.92 -2.09 -10.62
C ALA A 221 13.70 -0.90 -10.04
N ILE A 222 13.96 -0.89 -8.73
CA ILE A 222 14.79 0.13 -8.06
C ILE A 222 16.21 0.16 -8.64
N GLU A 223 16.84 -1.01 -8.80
CA GLU A 223 18.21 -1.10 -9.34
C GLU A 223 18.29 -0.67 -10.81
N ALA A 224 17.27 -0.96 -11.61
CA ALA A 224 17.18 -0.44 -12.97
C ALA A 224 17.00 1.08 -12.97
N ALA A 225 16.15 1.61 -12.10
CA ALA A 225 15.89 3.04 -11.98
C ALA A 225 17.16 3.82 -11.58
N LYS A 226 17.90 3.35 -10.57
CA LYS A 226 19.19 3.96 -10.14
C LYS A 226 20.14 4.12 -11.32
N LYS A 227 20.37 3.04 -12.08
CA LYS A 227 21.25 3.04 -13.25
C LYS A 227 20.75 3.97 -14.36
N ALA A 228 19.44 4.07 -14.54
CA ALA A 228 18.84 4.95 -15.55
C ALA A 228 18.95 6.42 -15.16
N TYR A 229 18.74 6.77 -13.88
CA TYR A 229 18.88 8.13 -13.38
C TYR A 229 20.32 8.64 -13.40
N GLU A 230 21.31 7.76 -13.28
CA GLU A 230 22.72 8.11 -13.50
C GLU A 230 23.03 8.59 -14.93
N LEU A 231 22.14 8.36 -15.91
CA LEU A 231 22.29 8.86 -17.27
C LEU A 231 21.80 10.30 -17.45
N LEU A 232 21.03 10.83 -16.48
CA LEU A 232 20.54 12.19 -16.53
C LEU A 232 21.70 13.19 -16.36
N PRO A 233 21.64 14.37 -17.00
CA PRO A 233 22.53 15.47 -16.68
C PRO A 233 22.57 15.72 -15.17
N SER A 234 23.75 16.02 -14.62
CA SER A 234 23.93 16.26 -13.17
C SER A 234 23.05 17.38 -12.59
N THR A 235 22.50 18.23 -13.46
CA THR A 235 21.55 19.29 -13.13
C THR A 235 20.13 18.77 -12.87
N ILE A 236 19.79 17.55 -13.29
CA ILE A 236 18.48 16.92 -13.13
C ILE A 236 18.61 15.82 -12.09
N LYS A 237 17.78 15.86 -11.05
CA LYS A 237 17.76 14.82 -10.01
C LYS A 237 16.37 14.24 -9.87
N VAL A 238 16.30 12.94 -9.63
CA VAL A 238 15.06 12.28 -9.20
C VAL A 238 15.14 12.04 -7.71
N GLY A 239 14.28 12.71 -6.94
CA GLY A 239 14.24 12.59 -5.48
C GLY A 239 13.55 11.31 -5.04
N LYS A 240 12.40 11.00 -5.65
CA LYS A 240 11.60 9.83 -5.32
C LYS A 240 11.20 9.02 -6.56
N LEU A 241 11.24 7.71 -6.42
CA LEU A 241 10.52 6.75 -7.27
C LEU A 241 9.31 6.23 -6.49
N ILE A 242 8.14 6.28 -7.11
CA ILE A 242 6.86 5.99 -6.46
C ILE A 242 6.20 4.85 -7.24
N PHE A 243 6.05 3.70 -6.61
CA PHE A 243 5.41 2.55 -7.25
C PHE A 243 3.90 2.57 -7.09
N ASP A 244 3.20 2.26 -8.18
CA ASP A 244 1.74 2.13 -8.26
C ASP A 244 0.99 3.41 -7.84
N ALA A 245 1.48 4.54 -8.36
CA ALA A 245 0.89 5.86 -8.14
C ALA A 245 -0.47 5.99 -8.83
N ASN A 246 -1.54 5.82 -8.07
CA ASN A 246 -2.93 6.13 -8.47
C ASN A 246 -3.41 5.48 -9.79
N GLY A 247 -2.78 4.37 -10.21
CA GLY A 247 -3.18 3.59 -11.40
C GLY A 247 -2.71 4.15 -12.75
N GLN A 248 -1.77 5.10 -12.77
CA GLN A 248 -1.11 5.55 -14.00
C GLN A 248 0.03 4.60 -14.38
N GLY A 249 0.27 4.43 -15.69
CA GLY A 249 1.39 3.63 -16.19
C GLY A 249 2.75 4.22 -15.79
N GLY A 250 2.87 5.54 -15.92
CA GLY A 250 4.03 6.36 -15.57
C GLY A 250 3.64 7.83 -15.44
N VAL A 251 4.40 8.59 -14.66
CA VAL A 251 4.28 10.05 -14.54
C VAL A 251 5.57 10.65 -13.98
N VAL A 252 5.92 11.86 -14.39
CA VAL A 252 6.95 12.68 -13.72
C VAL A 252 6.42 14.05 -13.36
N TYR A 253 6.88 14.58 -12.23
CA TYR A 253 6.50 15.93 -11.77
C TYR A 253 7.60 16.53 -10.88
N PRO A 254 7.80 17.85 -10.91
CA PRO A 254 8.79 18.51 -10.05
C PRO A 254 8.34 18.50 -8.59
N THR A 255 9.30 18.44 -7.65
CA THR A 255 9.00 18.69 -6.22
C THR A 255 8.84 20.21 -6.02
N ASP A 256 7.69 20.64 -5.49
CA ASP A 256 7.33 22.06 -5.33
C ASP A 256 8.48 22.92 -4.76
N GLY A 257 9.05 23.80 -5.60
CA GLY A 257 9.97 24.84 -5.15
C GLY A 257 10.99 25.32 -6.20
N PRO A 258 11.20 26.64 -6.34
CA PRO A 258 12.04 27.24 -7.37
C PRO A 258 13.56 27.05 -7.21
N LYS A 259 14.00 26.25 -6.23
CA LYS A 259 15.41 26.24 -5.79
C LYS A 259 16.21 25.01 -6.21
N ASN A 260 15.56 23.85 -6.40
CA ASN A 260 16.25 22.62 -6.81
C ASN A 260 15.47 21.94 -7.96
N GLU A 261 16.18 21.48 -8.99
CA GLU A 261 15.64 20.67 -10.09
C GLU A 261 15.51 19.21 -9.63
N ILE A 262 14.57 18.97 -8.72
CA ILE A 262 14.28 17.64 -8.20
C ILE A 262 12.91 17.23 -8.72
N TRP A 263 12.86 16.03 -9.29
CA TRP A 263 11.69 15.43 -9.87
C TRP A 263 11.29 14.19 -9.09
N ASN A 264 10.01 13.87 -9.09
CA ASN A 264 9.49 12.57 -8.69
C ASN A 264 9.06 11.81 -9.93
N MET A 265 9.24 10.50 -9.91
CA MET A 265 8.73 9.60 -10.94
C MET A 265 7.78 8.59 -10.32
N GLY A 266 6.53 8.59 -10.77
CA GLY A 266 5.58 7.51 -10.50
C GLY A 266 5.64 6.47 -11.61
N ILE A 267 5.63 5.19 -11.25
CA ILE A 267 5.56 4.11 -12.25
C ILE A 267 4.78 2.91 -11.72
N SER A 268 4.03 2.27 -12.61
CA SER A 268 3.30 1.04 -12.32
C SER A 268 4.26 -0.14 -12.25
N LEU A 269 4.41 -0.75 -11.06
CA LEU A 269 5.31 -1.88 -10.85
C LEU A 269 4.75 -3.17 -11.48
N ASP A 270 3.43 -3.27 -11.56
CA ASP A 270 2.75 -4.41 -12.18
C ASP A 270 3.16 -4.63 -13.64
N LEU A 271 3.43 -3.55 -14.38
CA LEU A 271 3.86 -3.61 -15.79
C LEU A 271 5.26 -4.20 -15.98
N ALA A 272 6.08 -4.30 -14.92
CA ALA A 272 7.35 -5.02 -14.96
C ALA A 272 7.18 -6.54 -14.95
N TYR A 273 6.02 -7.05 -14.52
CA TYR A 273 5.83 -8.46 -14.21
C TYR A 273 4.63 -9.04 -14.96
N ILE A 274 4.50 -8.68 -16.24
CA ILE A 274 3.51 -9.25 -17.16
C ILE A 274 4.16 -9.94 -18.37
N ASN A 275 3.56 -11.03 -18.83
CA ASN A 275 3.94 -11.74 -20.04
C ASN A 275 3.12 -11.29 -21.26
N ASP A 276 3.39 -11.86 -22.44
CA ASP A 276 2.74 -11.50 -23.70
C ASP A 276 1.22 -11.75 -23.72
N GLN A 277 0.69 -12.52 -22.76
CA GLN A 277 -0.73 -12.78 -22.57
C GLN A 277 -1.38 -11.84 -21.54
N GLY A 278 -0.62 -10.88 -20.99
CA GLY A 278 -1.07 -9.99 -19.92
C GLY A 278 -1.21 -10.68 -18.56
N GLN A 279 -0.57 -11.85 -18.38
CA GLN A 279 -0.58 -12.60 -17.12
C GLN A 279 0.65 -12.27 -16.28
N SER A 280 0.53 -12.41 -14.96
CA SER A 280 1.65 -12.20 -14.03
C SER A 280 2.79 -13.18 -14.33
N THR A 281 4.03 -12.70 -14.30
CA THR A 281 5.27 -13.48 -14.42
C THR A 281 6.26 -13.05 -13.34
N ASP A 282 7.24 -13.88 -13.01
CA ASP A 282 8.32 -13.55 -12.07
C ASP A 282 9.52 -12.91 -12.79
N ASN A 283 9.52 -12.91 -14.13
CA ASN A 283 10.60 -12.33 -14.92
C ASN A 283 10.45 -10.81 -15.05
N PHE A 284 11.41 -10.07 -14.49
CA PHE A 284 11.43 -8.62 -14.62
C PHE A 284 11.51 -8.18 -16.08
N ASN A 285 10.57 -7.31 -16.45
CA ASN A 285 10.43 -6.64 -17.75
C ASN A 285 10.46 -7.61 -18.95
N GLU A 286 9.84 -8.79 -18.81
CA GLU A 286 9.89 -9.88 -19.80
C GLU A 286 9.45 -9.46 -21.20
N ILE A 287 8.42 -8.60 -21.29
CA ILE A 287 7.89 -8.09 -22.56
C ILE A 287 8.39 -6.69 -22.91
N GLY A 288 9.15 -6.05 -22.03
CA GLY A 288 9.73 -4.73 -22.26
C GLY A 288 8.81 -3.53 -22.05
N LEU A 289 7.60 -3.71 -21.52
CA LEU A 289 6.62 -2.62 -21.34
C LEU A 289 7.03 -1.66 -20.22
N TYR A 290 7.47 -2.18 -19.08
CA TYR A 290 8.00 -1.34 -18.00
C TYR A 290 9.19 -0.51 -18.47
N GLY A 291 10.15 -1.15 -19.15
CA GLY A 291 11.29 -0.44 -19.73
C GLY A 291 10.88 0.63 -20.74
N TYR A 292 9.83 0.37 -21.53
CA TYR A 292 9.27 1.36 -22.46
C TYR A 292 8.67 2.57 -21.75
N ILE A 293 7.80 2.35 -20.76
CA ILE A 293 7.16 3.43 -20.01
C ILE A 293 8.19 4.22 -19.20
N PHE A 294 9.12 3.53 -18.52
CA PHE A 294 10.22 4.20 -17.83
C PHE A 294 11.03 5.08 -18.78
N THR A 295 11.33 4.58 -19.98
CA THR A 295 12.06 5.36 -21.00
C THR A 295 11.24 6.54 -21.49
N HIS A 296 9.92 6.41 -21.62
CA HIS A 296 9.01 7.52 -21.93
C HIS A 296 9.11 8.61 -20.85
N GLU A 297 9.01 8.24 -19.57
CA GLU A 297 9.13 9.19 -18.46
C GLU A 297 10.50 9.86 -18.39
N MET A 298 11.57 9.14 -18.74
CA MET A 298 12.88 9.77 -18.94
C MET A 298 12.90 10.79 -20.06
N GLY A 299 12.10 10.60 -21.11
CA GLY A 299 11.90 11.58 -22.18
C GLY A 299 11.42 12.91 -21.62
N HIS A 300 10.39 12.89 -20.76
CA HIS A 300 9.92 14.07 -20.04
C HIS A 300 11.02 14.73 -19.21
N LEU A 301 11.80 13.95 -18.44
CA LEU A 301 12.93 14.49 -17.67
C LEU A 301 13.96 15.19 -18.57
N PHE A 302 14.25 14.66 -19.76
CA PHE A 302 15.19 15.30 -20.70
C PHE A 302 14.63 16.55 -21.39
N THR A 303 13.31 16.74 -21.48
CA THR A 303 12.71 17.81 -22.29
C THR A 303 11.93 18.85 -21.49
N LEU A 304 11.63 18.60 -20.22
CA LEU A 304 10.81 19.48 -19.36
C LEU A 304 11.58 20.06 -18.16
N HIS A 305 12.85 19.71 -17.99
CA HIS A 305 13.66 20.27 -16.90
C HIS A 305 13.93 21.78 -17.07
N ARG A 306 14.32 22.52 -16.03
CA ARG A 306 14.58 23.98 -16.10
C ARG A 306 15.77 24.38 -16.96
N GLY A 307 16.52 23.42 -17.50
CA GLY A 307 17.45 23.70 -18.61
C GLY A 307 16.69 24.06 -19.89
N GLU A 308 15.50 23.49 -20.07
CA GLU A 308 14.61 23.59 -21.22
C GLU A 308 13.46 24.59 -20.97
N ILE A 309 13.02 24.73 -19.71
CA ILE A 309 11.88 25.55 -19.29
C ILE A 309 12.32 26.73 -18.39
N ASP A 310 11.63 27.86 -18.52
CA ASP A 310 11.66 29.01 -17.61
C ASP A 310 10.29 29.15 -16.92
N GLU A 311 10.22 28.64 -15.69
CA GLU A 311 9.03 28.69 -14.81
C GLU A 311 8.76 30.09 -14.25
N THR A 312 9.72 31.02 -14.33
CA THR A 312 9.62 32.35 -13.71
C THR A 312 8.92 33.37 -14.62
N SER A 313 8.84 33.08 -15.91
CA SER A 313 8.19 33.93 -16.88
C SER A 313 6.72 33.57 -17.03
N THR A 314 5.85 34.57 -16.90
CA THR A 314 4.41 34.43 -17.18
C THR A 314 4.02 34.95 -18.56
N ASN A 315 4.96 35.46 -19.34
CA ASN A 315 4.73 35.99 -20.69
C ASN A 315 5.71 35.35 -21.67
N CYS A 316 5.28 34.26 -22.30
CA CYS A 316 6.14 33.44 -23.14
C CYS A 316 6.24 34.03 -24.55
N ALA A 317 7.47 34.35 -24.97
CA ALA A 317 7.76 34.66 -26.38
C ALA A 317 7.81 33.40 -27.26
N ASN A 318 8.00 32.24 -26.64
CA ASN A 318 8.09 30.92 -27.25
C ASN A 318 6.89 30.05 -26.83
N TYR A 319 6.93 28.75 -27.17
CA TYR A 319 5.94 27.79 -26.70
C TYR A 319 5.80 27.82 -25.16
N SER A 320 4.57 27.73 -24.66
CA SER A 320 4.23 27.70 -23.24
C SER A 320 3.48 26.42 -22.94
N ASN A 321 3.83 25.76 -21.84
CA ASN A 321 3.11 24.60 -21.34
C ASN A 321 2.85 24.71 -19.84
N GLN A 322 2.41 23.61 -19.22
CA GLN A 322 2.08 23.56 -17.79
C GLN A 322 3.29 23.83 -16.89
N GLU A 323 4.51 23.54 -17.38
CA GLU A 323 5.74 23.72 -16.62
C GLU A 323 6.33 25.12 -16.75
N GLY A 324 5.87 25.91 -17.72
CA GLY A 324 6.24 27.31 -17.90
C GLY A 324 6.52 27.70 -19.35
N CYS A 325 7.37 28.71 -19.52
CA CYS A 325 7.80 29.15 -20.85
C CYS A 325 8.99 28.35 -21.33
N THR A 326 8.93 27.78 -22.53
CA THR A 326 10.09 27.10 -23.11
C THR A 326 11.20 28.08 -23.50
N LYS A 327 12.45 27.67 -23.36
CA LYS A 327 13.61 28.43 -23.85
C LYS A 327 13.74 28.26 -25.37
N VAL A 328 14.38 29.24 -26.03
CA VAL A 328 14.46 29.30 -27.50
C VAL A 328 15.07 28.02 -28.10
N ASN A 329 16.17 27.52 -27.54
CA ASN A 329 16.91 26.35 -28.05
C ASN A 329 16.53 25.05 -27.32
N SER A 330 15.42 25.05 -26.57
CA SER A 330 14.97 23.83 -25.91
C SER A 330 14.47 22.83 -26.96
N ALA A 331 14.70 21.54 -26.72
CA ALA A 331 14.22 20.44 -27.55
C ALA A 331 12.71 20.55 -27.77
N ILE A 332 11.96 20.86 -26.71
CA ILE A 332 10.51 20.99 -26.78
C ILE A 332 10.07 22.19 -27.63
N ASN A 333 10.76 23.34 -27.54
CA ASN A 333 10.44 24.50 -28.36
C ASN A 333 10.79 24.25 -29.83
N GLU A 334 11.98 23.70 -30.12
CA GLU A 334 12.37 23.37 -31.49
C GLU A 334 11.45 22.31 -32.11
N PHE A 335 10.96 21.36 -31.30
CA PHE A 335 9.96 20.39 -31.72
C PHE A 335 8.61 21.05 -32.04
N ASN A 336 8.16 22.00 -31.22
CA ASN A 336 6.98 22.80 -31.49
C ASN A 336 7.11 23.59 -32.79
N GLU A 337 8.20 24.34 -32.96
CA GLU A 337 8.47 25.14 -34.15
C GLU A 337 8.51 24.27 -35.43
N GLY A 338 9.08 23.07 -35.34
CA GLY A 338 9.23 22.17 -36.49
C GLY A 338 7.96 21.43 -36.90
N TYR A 339 7.06 21.12 -35.95
CA TYR A 339 6.00 20.13 -36.17
C TYR A 339 4.59 20.54 -35.73
N TYR A 340 4.42 21.67 -35.05
CA TYR A 340 3.13 22.12 -34.51
C TYR A 340 2.82 23.58 -34.84
N LYS A 341 3.82 24.46 -34.75
CA LYS A 341 3.64 25.87 -35.05
C LYS A 341 3.27 26.06 -36.52
N ASP A 342 2.32 26.95 -36.76
CA ASP A 342 1.77 27.26 -38.07
C ASP A 342 1.08 26.07 -38.78
N ASP A 343 0.73 25.02 -38.02
CA ASP A 343 -0.03 23.83 -38.46
C ASP A 343 0.56 23.19 -39.75
N PRO A 344 1.79 22.66 -39.69
CA PRO A 344 2.46 22.15 -40.88
C PRO A 344 1.74 20.92 -41.42
N THR A 345 1.57 20.83 -42.74
CA THR A 345 1.02 19.63 -43.37
C THR A 345 2.08 18.52 -43.36
N LEU A 346 1.94 17.58 -42.41
CA LEU A 346 2.80 16.41 -42.28
C LEU A 346 2.18 15.18 -42.98
N ASN A 347 3.02 14.33 -43.58
CA ASN A 347 2.54 13.07 -44.16
C ASN A 347 2.16 12.08 -43.07
N GLU A 348 1.08 11.32 -43.27
CA GLU A 348 0.68 10.27 -42.33
C GLU A 348 1.67 9.07 -42.35
N PRO A 349 1.85 8.38 -41.22
CA PRO A 349 1.37 8.74 -39.88
C PRO A 349 2.10 9.96 -39.30
N THR A 350 1.36 10.92 -38.73
CA THR A 350 1.94 12.14 -38.15
C THR A 350 2.56 11.98 -36.76
N HIS A 351 2.20 10.90 -36.04
CA HIS A 351 2.63 10.60 -34.67
C HIS A 351 3.03 9.14 -34.57
N VAL A 352 3.91 8.80 -33.61
CA VAL A 352 4.43 7.44 -33.43
C VAL A 352 3.42 6.50 -32.75
N SER A 353 2.50 7.04 -31.96
CA SER A 353 1.42 6.31 -31.30
C SER A 353 0.14 7.16 -31.23
N ASP A 354 -0.97 6.56 -30.79
CA ASP A 354 -2.18 7.32 -30.47
C ASP A 354 -2.01 8.15 -29.20
N TYR A 355 -1.18 7.70 -28.26
CA TYR A 355 -0.89 8.43 -27.02
C TYR A 355 -0.15 9.74 -27.32
N ALA A 356 0.81 9.69 -28.24
CA ALA A 356 1.55 10.85 -28.75
C ALA A 356 0.65 11.95 -29.35
N LYS A 357 -0.58 11.63 -29.79
CA LYS A 357 -1.52 12.65 -30.33
C LYS A 357 -2.14 13.53 -29.25
N GLY A 358 -2.00 13.17 -27.97
CA GLY A 358 -2.69 13.86 -26.87
C GLY A 358 -2.19 15.28 -26.66
N ARG A 359 -0.88 15.47 -26.57
CA ARG A 359 -0.21 16.77 -26.38
C ARG A 359 1.24 16.68 -26.84
N LEU A 360 1.85 17.84 -27.07
CA LEU A 360 3.20 17.96 -27.61
C LEU A 360 4.24 17.29 -26.71
N GLU A 361 4.09 17.44 -25.39
CA GLU A 361 4.96 16.82 -24.38
C GLU A 361 4.95 15.29 -24.49
N GLU A 362 3.77 14.69 -24.69
CA GLU A 362 3.69 13.23 -24.88
C GLU A 362 4.25 12.81 -26.23
N ASP A 363 4.10 13.61 -27.28
CA ASP A 363 4.65 13.27 -28.59
C ASP A 363 6.18 13.22 -28.57
N ILE A 364 6.83 14.22 -27.95
CA ILE A 364 8.29 14.24 -27.86
C ILE A 364 8.81 13.11 -26.96
N ALA A 365 8.15 12.82 -25.83
CA ALA A 365 8.50 11.71 -24.93
C ALA A 365 8.25 10.32 -25.57
N GLU A 366 7.13 10.14 -26.28
CA GLU A 366 6.85 8.93 -27.05
C GLU A 366 7.84 8.75 -28.20
N CYS A 367 8.20 9.83 -28.91
CA CYS A 367 9.24 9.77 -29.95
C CYS A 367 10.59 9.37 -29.35
N PHE A 368 10.92 9.82 -28.14
CA PHE A 368 12.10 9.36 -27.41
C PHE A 368 12.03 7.86 -27.13
N ALA A 369 11.01 7.38 -26.41
CA ALA A 369 10.84 5.96 -26.11
C ALA A 369 10.84 5.09 -27.38
N HIS A 370 10.13 5.53 -28.43
CA HIS A 370 10.11 4.82 -29.70
C HIS A 370 11.47 4.79 -30.39
N GLY A 371 12.22 5.89 -30.35
CA GLY A 371 13.55 5.96 -30.93
C GLY A 371 14.55 5.02 -30.23
N ILE A 372 14.45 4.90 -28.91
CA ILE A 372 15.25 3.99 -28.10
C ILE A 372 14.88 2.54 -28.41
N ALA A 373 13.59 2.19 -28.38
CA ALA A 373 13.06 0.85 -28.62
C ALA A 373 13.49 0.27 -29.98
N GLN A 374 13.50 1.09 -31.05
CA GLN A 374 13.87 0.63 -32.39
C GLN A 374 15.32 0.12 -32.48
N ALA A 375 15.55 -0.90 -33.30
CA ALA A 375 16.91 -1.31 -33.66
C ALA A 375 17.62 -0.23 -34.48
N THR A 376 16.94 0.28 -35.51
CA THR A 376 17.44 1.31 -36.43
C THR A 376 16.36 2.34 -36.73
N ILE A 377 16.75 3.60 -36.95
CA ILE A 377 15.86 4.67 -37.40
C ILE A 377 16.32 5.11 -38.81
N PRO A 378 15.51 4.86 -39.85
CA PRO A 378 15.79 5.33 -41.21
C PRO A 378 15.93 6.86 -41.26
N THR A 379 16.79 7.36 -42.15
CA THR A 379 16.90 8.80 -42.38
C THR A 379 15.61 9.35 -42.98
N ALA A 380 15.06 10.42 -42.39
CA ALA A 380 13.87 11.09 -42.89
C ALA A 380 14.17 12.04 -44.05
N THR A 381 13.18 12.24 -44.91
CA THR A 381 13.11 13.27 -45.95
C THR A 381 11.80 14.04 -45.83
N ASN A 382 11.62 15.11 -46.60
CA ASN A 382 10.37 15.90 -46.60
C ASN A 382 9.13 15.11 -47.07
N ILE A 383 9.29 14.00 -47.80
CA ILE A 383 8.20 13.09 -48.19
C ILE A 383 7.95 11.96 -47.17
N SER A 384 8.78 11.87 -46.12
CA SER A 384 8.60 10.87 -45.07
C SER A 384 7.41 11.23 -44.17
N SER A 385 6.91 10.24 -43.42
CA SER A 385 5.86 10.46 -42.43
C SER A 385 6.30 11.47 -41.37
N GLY A 386 5.35 12.23 -40.81
CA GLY A 386 5.60 13.15 -39.70
C GLY A 386 6.23 12.42 -38.51
N ALA A 387 5.75 11.20 -38.22
CA ALA A 387 6.31 10.34 -37.17
C ALA A 387 7.81 10.03 -37.41
N LEU A 388 8.22 9.70 -38.64
CA LEU A 388 9.65 9.45 -38.90
C LEU A 388 10.47 10.74 -38.82
N GLN A 389 9.93 11.85 -39.31
CA GLN A 389 10.61 13.16 -39.22
C GLN A 389 10.89 13.52 -37.75
N LYS A 390 9.88 13.39 -36.88
CA LYS A 390 9.99 13.59 -35.42
C LYS A 390 10.98 12.63 -34.76
N LEU A 391 11.02 11.36 -35.17
CA LEU A 391 12.03 10.41 -34.70
C LEU A 391 13.46 10.77 -35.13
N ASN A 392 13.63 11.33 -36.34
CA ASN A 392 14.94 11.81 -36.78
C ASN A 392 15.37 13.07 -36.03
N PHE A 393 14.43 13.95 -35.66
CA PHE A 393 14.69 15.05 -34.76
C PHE A 393 15.24 14.54 -33.43
N ILE A 394 14.55 13.60 -32.77
CA ILE A 394 15.01 12.98 -31.53
C ILE A 394 16.39 12.33 -31.68
N LYS A 395 16.61 11.57 -32.76
CA LYS A 395 17.89 10.92 -33.06
C LYS A 395 19.05 11.91 -33.12
N GLY A 396 18.78 13.16 -33.50
CA GLY A 396 19.76 14.25 -33.58
C GLY A 396 20.04 14.95 -32.25
N ARG A 397 19.34 14.62 -31.16
CA ARG A 397 19.55 15.24 -29.84
C ARG A 397 20.60 14.49 -29.02
N ASP A 398 21.33 15.21 -28.18
CA ASP A 398 22.40 14.65 -27.36
C ASP A 398 21.93 13.55 -26.41
N PHE A 399 20.73 13.66 -25.84
CA PHE A 399 20.18 12.63 -24.95
C PHE A 399 19.91 11.29 -25.65
N PHE A 400 19.86 11.26 -26.99
CA PHE A 400 19.71 10.01 -27.75
C PHE A 400 20.93 9.08 -27.64
N GLN A 401 22.10 9.62 -27.24
CA GLN A 401 23.32 8.83 -27.03
C GLN A 401 23.14 7.72 -25.98
N TYR A 402 22.16 7.85 -25.09
CA TYR A 402 21.89 6.89 -24.01
C TYR A 402 21.13 5.64 -24.45
N LYS A 403 20.75 5.53 -25.72
CA LYS A 403 20.02 4.40 -26.31
C LYS A 403 20.55 3.02 -25.92
N SER A 404 21.85 2.79 -26.10
CA SER A 404 22.44 1.48 -25.82
C SER A 404 22.43 1.15 -24.33
N LYS A 405 22.68 2.14 -23.47
CA LYS A 405 22.68 1.97 -22.01
C LYS A 405 21.29 1.71 -21.46
N LEU A 406 20.28 2.44 -21.93
CA LEU A 406 18.88 2.18 -21.53
C LEU A 406 18.43 0.77 -21.94
N LYS A 407 18.80 0.32 -23.14
CA LYS A 407 18.56 -1.06 -23.57
C LYS A 407 19.31 -2.10 -22.74
N GLU A 408 20.51 -1.79 -22.26
CA GLU A 408 21.25 -2.67 -21.35
C GLU A 408 20.57 -2.75 -19.98
N ILE A 409 20.15 -1.61 -19.42
CA ILE A 409 19.52 -1.51 -18.10
C ILE A 409 18.20 -2.27 -18.05
N PHE A 410 17.32 -2.03 -19.03
CA PHE A 410 15.98 -2.61 -19.04
C PHE A 410 15.90 -3.93 -19.83
N GLY A 411 16.95 -4.28 -20.59
CA GLY A 411 16.96 -5.43 -21.49
C GLY A 411 16.05 -5.22 -22.69
N LYS A 412 14.76 -5.52 -22.53
CA LYS A 412 13.74 -5.31 -23.56
C LYS A 412 13.07 -3.95 -23.36
N ILE A 413 12.94 -3.19 -24.44
CA ILE A 413 12.15 -1.96 -24.50
C ILE A 413 11.29 -2.12 -25.75
N ILE A 414 10.01 -2.45 -25.55
CA ILE A 414 9.09 -2.82 -26.64
C ILE A 414 7.83 -1.98 -26.51
N PHE A 415 7.32 -1.54 -27.66
CA PHE A 415 6.10 -0.75 -27.74
C PHE A 415 4.90 -1.52 -27.18
N PRO A 416 3.91 -0.81 -26.63
CA PRO A 416 2.62 -1.39 -26.30
C PRO A 416 2.01 -2.14 -27.50
N PRO A 417 1.40 -3.33 -27.29
CA PRO A 417 0.70 -4.06 -28.33
C PRO A 417 -0.31 -3.18 -29.08
N GLY A 418 -0.25 -3.19 -30.42
CA GLY A 418 -1.10 -2.35 -31.29
C GLY A 418 -0.42 -1.08 -31.82
N GLN A 419 0.66 -0.60 -31.19
CA GLN A 419 1.44 0.56 -31.69
C GLN A 419 2.54 0.17 -32.69
N ASN A 420 2.87 -1.12 -32.79
CA ASN A 420 3.84 -1.72 -33.73
C ASN A 420 3.58 -1.39 -35.22
N ASP A 421 2.34 -1.03 -35.56
CA ASP A 421 1.90 -0.80 -36.93
C ASP A 421 2.28 0.57 -37.48
N VAL A 422 2.69 1.53 -36.66
CA VAL A 422 2.98 2.90 -37.11
C VAL A 422 4.38 3.00 -37.74
N MET A 423 5.35 2.24 -37.21
CA MET A 423 6.78 2.39 -37.57
C MET A 423 7.39 1.20 -38.34
N SER A 424 6.79 0.01 -38.33
CA SER A 424 7.26 -1.16 -39.13
C SER A 424 7.11 -0.97 -40.65
N ARG A 425 6.54 0.17 -41.07
CA ARG A 425 6.19 0.51 -42.45
C ARG A 425 7.38 0.83 -43.36
N TYR A 426 8.58 1.02 -42.81
CA TYR A 426 9.79 1.25 -43.59
C TYR A 426 10.37 -0.01 -44.26
N SER A 427 9.80 -1.18 -44.00
CA SER A 427 10.29 -2.48 -44.53
C SER A 427 9.38 -3.14 -45.56
N TYR A 428 8.16 -2.64 -45.78
CA TYR A 428 7.26 -3.29 -46.73
C TYR A 428 7.70 -2.98 -48.15
N LYS A 429 7.97 -4.06 -48.89
CA LYS A 429 8.21 -4.02 -50.32
C LYS A 429 6.95 -4.44 -51.06
N ASN A 430 6.65 -3.78 -52.17
CA ASN A 430 5.58 -4.21 -53.05
C ASN A 430 5.98 -5.51 -53.76
N GLU A 431 5.10 -6.04 -54.65
CA GLU A 431 5.38 -7.28 -55.41
C GLU A 431 6.65 -7.20 -56.27
N LYS A 432 7.14 -6.00 -56.55
CA LYS A 432 8.33 -5.73 -57.37
C LYS A 432 9.59 -5.55 -56.52
N GLY A 433 9.50 -5.64 -55.20
CA GLY A 433 10.65 -5.44 -54.31
C GLY A 433 10.97 -3.96 -53.99
N GLU A 434 10.09 -3.04 -54.41
CA GLU A 434 10.25 -1.60 -54.18
C GLU A 434 9.70 -1.21 -52.82
N ILE A 435 10.36 -0.28 -52.13
CA ILE A 435 9.90 0.22 -50.82
C ILE A 435 8.54 0.90 -51.01
N ILE A 436 7.55 0.46 -50.23
CA ILE A 436 6.21 1.04 -50.25
C ILE A 436 6.26 2.37 -49.46
N PRO A 437 5.82 3.49 -50.05
CA PRO A 437 5.72 4.77 -49.33
C PRO A 437 4.81 4.63 -48.11
N CYS A 438 5.16 5.29 -47.01
CA CYS A 438 4.36 5.27 -45.77
C CYS A 438 2.92 5.83 -45.95
N THR A 439 2.67 6.51 -47.06
CA THR A 439 1.39 7.10 -47.47
C THR A 439 0.45 6.12 -48.16
N ASP A 440 0.92 4.97 -48.66
CA ASP A 440 0.08 3.98 -49.36
C ASP A 440 -0.40 2.88 -48.40
N TYR A 441 -1.36 3.25 -47.55
CA TYR A 441 -1.93 2.36 -46.53
C TYR A 441 -2.58 1.10 -47.12
N ILE A 442 -3.09 1.19 -48.35
CA ILE A 442 -3.73 0.06 -49.04
C ILE A 442 -2.66 -0.97 -49.45
N GLU A 443 -1.55 -0.51 -50.03
CA GLU A 443 -0.44 -1.40 -50.42
C GLU A 443 0.31 -1.97 -49.22
N ILE A 444 0.46 -1.21 -48.13
CA ILE A 444 1.01 -1.72 -46.86
C ILE A 444 0.15 -2.87 -46.32
N LYS A 445 -1.19 -2.70 -46.24
CA LYS A 445 -2.10 -3.77 -45.80
C LYS A 445 -2.03 -5.01 -46.69
N LYS A 446 -1.89 -4.81 -48.01
CA LYS A 446 -1.69 -5.93 -48.95
C LYS A 446 -0.36 -6.63 -48.71
N ALA A 447 0.73 -5.90 -48.46
CA ALA A 447 2.04 -6.47 -48.16
C ALA A 447 2.04 -7.27 -46.85
N GLN A 448 1.37 -6.76 -45.81
CA GLN A 448 1.16 -7.45 -44.54
C GLN A 448 0.43 -8.79 -44.68
N LYS A 449 -0.71 -8.81 -45.39
CA LYS A 449 -1.47 -10.05 -45.65
C LYS A 449 -0.61 -11.11 -46.37
N ARG A 450 0.23 -10.69 -47.32
CA ARG A 450 1.14 -11.58 -48.07
C ARG A 450 2.27 -12.15 -47.23
N MET A 451 2.80 -11.38 -46.28
CA MET A 451 3.82 -11.88 -45.35
C MET A 451 3.24 -12.89 -44.36
N ASN A 452 2.03 -12.64 -43.86
CA ASN A 452 1.36 -13.54 -42.91
C ASN A 452 0.82 -14.82 -43.57
N SER A 453 0.59 -14.84 -44.88
CA SER A 453 0.23 -16.05 -45.63
C SER A 453 1.43 -16.92 -46.05
N LYS A 454 2.66 -16.48 -45.77
CA LYS A 454 3.92 -17.18 -46.10
C LYS A 454 4.63 -17.77 -44.88
N ARG A 455 4.11 -17.51 -43.67
CA ARG A 455 4.38 -18.30 -42.46
C ARG A 455 3.29 -19.36 -42.34
#